data_AF-A0A349KVB2-F1
#
_entry.id   AF-A0A349KVB2-F1
#
_cell.length_a   1.000
_cell.length_b   1.000
_cell.length_c   1.000
_cell.angle_alpha   90.00
_cell.angle_beta   90.00
_cell.angle_gamma   90.00
#
_symmetry.space_group_name_H-M   'P 1'
#
loop_
_entity.id
_entity.type
_entity.pdbx_description
1 polymer ?
#
loop_
_entity_poly.entity_id
_entity_poly.type
_entity_poly.pdbx_seq_one_letter_code
_entity_poly.pdbx_strand_id
1 'polypeptide(L)' 'MTNAALQEQNNEAVYVASFENLRMTDVESVGGKNASLGEMISQLAGAGVRVPGGFATTAQAFRDFLSYSANGGLP' A
#
# COMPACT_ATOMS: atom_id res chain seq x y z
N MET A 1 4.66 -8.76 38.27
CA MET A 1 4.95 -9.50 37.02
C MET A 1 3.62 -10.19 36.70
N THR A 2 2.80 -9.77 35.73
CA THR A 2 3.05 -9.84 34.28
C THR A 2 1.95 -9.07 33.54
N ASN A 3 2.21 -7.83 33.09
CA ASN A 3 1.35 -7.10 32.13
C ASN A 3 2.12 -6.92 30.80
N ALA A 4 2.84 -7.96 30.38
CA ALA A 4 3.71 -7.95 29.20
C ALA A 4 3.11 -8.66 27.98
N ALA A 5 1.87 -9.15 28.06
CA ALA A 5 1.21 -9.81 26.95
C ALA A 5 -0.01 -8.98 26.52
N LEU A 6 -0.07 -8.69 25.21
CA LEU A 6 -1.22 -8.18 24.46
C LEU A 6 -1.37 -6.64 24.42
N GLN A 7 -0.31 -5.93 24.06
CA GLN A 7 -0.50 -4.82 23.13
C GLN A 7 -0.62 -5.44 21.74
N GLU A 8 -1.84 -5.82 21.35
CA GLU A 8 -2.17 -5.95 19.93
C GLU A 8 -1.80 -4.61 19.30
N GLN A 9 -0.74 -4.62 18.49
CA GLN A 9 -0.44 -3.48 17.67
C GLN A 9 -1.59 -3.35 16.68
N ASN A 10 -2.55 -2.48 17.02
CA ASN A 10 -3.55 -1.95 16.09
C ASN A 10 -2.81 -1.12 15.04
N ASN A 11 -2.03 -1.80 14.21
CA ASN A 11 -1.50 -1.21 13.00
C ASN A 11 -2.67 -1.21 12.04
N GLU A 12 -3.44 -0.13 12.02
CA GLU A 12 -4.50 0.03 11.02
C GLU A 12 -3.89 -0.23 9.65
N ALA A 13 -4.36 -1.29 8.99
CA ALA A 13 -3.79 -1.73 7.74
C ALA A 13 -4.06 -0.65 6.68
N VAL A 14 -3.00 0.01 6.22
CA VAL A 14 -3.10 0.97 5.12
C VAL A 14 -3.46 0.21 3.85
N TYR A 15 -4.69 0.37 3.38
CA TYR A 15 -5.17 -0.32 2.18
C TYR A 15 -4.94 0.45 0.89
N VAL A 16 -4.81 1.77 0.99
CA VAL A 16 -4.65 2.66 -0.16
C VAL A 16 -3.49 3.60 0.09
N ALA A 17 -2.60 3.73 -0.89
CA ALA A 17 -1.48 4.65 -0.87
C ALA A 17 -1.54 5.58 -2.09
N SER A 18 -1.43 6.90 -1.86
CA SER A 18 -1.35 7.89 -2.94
C SER A 18 -0.04 7.73 -3.70
N PHE A 19 -0.08 7.78 -5.04
CA PHE A 19 1.13 7.63 -5.86
C PHE A 19 2.20 8.67 -5.56
N GLU A 20 1.83 9.89 -5.16
CA GLU A 20 2.76 10.98 -4.83
C GLU A 20 3.69 10.62 -3.65
N ASN A 21 3.22 9.74 -2.77
CA ASN A 21 3.93 9.31 -1.57
C ASN A 21 4.72 8.01 -1.77
N LEU A 22 4.53 7.31 -2.90
CA LEU A 22 5.19 6.03 -3.15
C LEU A 22 6.65 6.21 -3.57
N ARG A 23 7.50 5.32 -3.09
CA ARG A 23 8.92 5.21 -3.40
C ARG A 23 9.31 3.78 -3.74
N MET A 24 10.52 3.58 -4.25
CA MET A 24 11.07 2.23 -4.46
C MET A 24 11.22 1.41 -3.17
N THR A 25 11.20 2.04 -2.01
CA THR A 25 11.15 1.32 -0.72
C THR A 25 9.82 0.62 -0.49
N ASP A 26 8.77 1.00 -1.21
CA ASP A 26 7.40 0.53 -0.96
C ASP A 26 7.03 -0.69 -1.83
N VAL A 27 7.99 -1.25 -2.57
CA VAL A 27 7.77 -2.37 -3.51
C VAL A 27 7.08 -3.56 -2.86
N GLU A 28 7.42 -3.89 -1.61
CA GLU A 28 6.77 -5.00 -0.89
C GLU A 28 5.29 -4.73 -0.60
N SER A 29 4.93 -3.46 -0.43
CA SER A 29 3.57 -3.04 -0.07
C SER A 29 2.68 -2.81 -1.29
N VAL A 30 3.20 -2.33 -2.42
CA VAL A 30 2.38 -1.93 -3.59
C VAL A 30 2.83 -2.56 -4.91
N GLY A 31 3.94 -3.30 -4.93
CA GLY A 31 4.55 -3.88 -6.12
C GLY A 31 5.41 -2.89 -6.92
N GLY A 32 6.30 -3.43 -7.77
CA GLY A 32 7.31 -2.65 -8.50
C GLY A 32 6.76 -1.63 -9.48
N LYS A 33 5.60 -1.89 -10.10
CA LYS A 33 4.98 -0.93 -11.04
C LYS A 33 4.50 0.34 -10.34
N ASN A 34 3.82 0.19 -9.21
CA ASN A 34 3.28 1.32 -8.44
C ASN A 34 4.41 2.13 -7.79
N ALA A 35 5.42 1.44 -7.23
CA ALA A 35 6.62 2.09 -6.70
C ALA A 35 7.36 2.91 -7.77
N SER A 36 7.53 2.34 -8.96
CA SER A 36 8.13 3.07 -10.10
C SER A 36 7.30 4.27 -10.54
N LEU A 37 5.97 4.19 -10.47
CA LEU A 37 5.07 5.29 -10.83
C LEU A 37 5.23 6.47 -9.85
N GLY A 38 5.37 6.20 -8.55
CA GLY A 38 5.65 7.22 -7.54
C GLY A 38 7.02 7.91 -7.72
N GLU A 39 8.06 7.16 -8.08
CA GLU A 39 9.35 7.74 -8.46
C GLU A 39 9.23 8.66 -9.68
N MET A 40 8.49 8.24 -10.71
CA MET A 40 8.30 9.08 -11.90
C MET A 40 7.56 10.38 -11.57
N ILE A 41 6.52 10.32 -10.73
CA ILE A 41 5.80 11.51 -10.28
C ILE A 41 6.71 12.46 -9.50
N SER A 42 7.50 11.94 -8.56
CA SER A 42 8.34 12.77 -7.70
C SER A 42 9.59 13.32 -8.40
N GLN A 43 10.23 12.53 -9.27
CA GLN A 43 11.51 12.90 -9.88
C GLN A 43 11.37 13.56 -11.27
N LEU A 44 10.34 13.21 -12.05
CA LEU A 44 10.22 13.67 -13.44
C LEU A 44 9.24 14.84 -13.63
N ALA A 45 8.49 15.23 -12.59
CA ALA A 45 7.64 16.41 -12.64
C ALA A 45 8.43 17.69 -13.00
N GLY A 46 9.65 17.83 -12.48
CA GLY A 46 10.56 18.93 -12.82
C GLY A 46 11.14 18.86 -14.24
N ALA A 47 11.12 17.70 -14.87
CA ALA A 47 11.62 17.48 -16.25
C ALA A 47 10.52 17.68 -17.32
N GLY A 48 9.33 18.15 -16.93
CA GLY A 48 8.21 18.39 -17.85
C GLY A 48 7.45 17.12 -18.26
N VAL A 49 7.80 15.96 -17.69
CA VAL A 49 7.09 14.70 -17.91
C VAL A 49 5.84 14.70 -17.05
N ARG A 50 4.67 14.62 -17.69
CA ARG A 50 3.38 14.54 -16.99
C ARG A 50 3.01 13.08 -16.75
N VAL A 51 2.98 12.69 -15.49
CA VAL A 51 2.49 11.39 -15.04
C VAL A 51 1.13 11.60 -14.35
N PRO A 52 0.08 10.84 -14.71
CA PRO A 52 -1.21 10.95 -14.04
C PRO A 52 -1.11 10.60 -12.55
N GLY A 53 -1.79 11.38 -11.70
CA GLY A 53 -1.98 11.06 -10.29
C GLY A 53 -2.89 9.84 -10.10
N GLY A 54 -3.04 9.41 -8.84
CA GLY A 54 -3.86 8.26 -8.48
C GLY A 54 -3.41 7.58 -7.20
N PHE A 55 -3.79 6.32 -7.04
CA PHE A 55 -3.49 5.54 -5.85
C PHE A 55 -3.26 4.07 -6.18
N ALA A 56 -2.52 3.38 -5.31
CA ALA A 56 -2.33 1.94 -5.31
C ALA A 56 -3.10 1.29 -4.15
N THR A 57 -3.68 0.13 -4.40
CA THR A 57 -4.06 -0.80 -3.33
C THR A 57 -2.82 -1.51 -2.80
N THR A 58 -2.74 -1.75 -1.50
CA THR A 58 -1.61 -2.48 -0.92
C THR A 58 -1.79 -3.99 -1.04
N ALA A 59 -0.67 -4.71 -0.97
CA ALA A 59 -0.64 -6.16 -0.92
C ALA A 59 -1.40 -6.69 0.31
N GLN A 60 -1.43 -5.92 1.41
CA GLN A 60 -2.24 -6.25 2.58
C GLN A 60 -3.73 -6.20 2.25
N ALA A 61 -4.22 -5.13 1.62
CA ALA A 61 -5.61 -5.03 1.18
C ALA A 61 -6.03 -6.21 0.28
N PHE A 62 -5.15 -6.62 -0.64
CA PHE A 62 -5.40 -7.76 -1.50
C PHE A 62 -5.45 -9.08 -0.73
N ARG A 63 -4.55 -9.31 0.24
CA ARG A 63 -4.57 -10.50 1.10
C ARG A 63 -5.83 -10.58 1.94
N ASP A 64 -6.27 -9.45 2.50
CA ASP A 64 -7.47 -9.39 3.32
C ASP A 64 -8.74 -9.60 2.48
N PHE A 65 -8.75 -9.08 1.25
CA PHE A 65 -9.81 -9.40 0.29
C PHE A 65 -9.88 -10.89 -0.05
N LEU A 66 -8.72 -11.53 -0.27
CA LEU A 66 -8.67 -12.97 -0.53
C LEU A 66 -9.09 -13.81 0.67
N SER A 67 -8.71 -13.43 1.90
CA SER A 67 -9.11 -14.16 3.11
C SER A 67 -10.62 -14.06 3.37
N TYR A 68 -11.22 -12.89 3.12
CA TYR A 68 -12.67 -12.73 3.13
C TYR A 68 -13.36 -13.61 2.09
N SER A 69 -12.82 -13.64 0.86
CA SER A 69 -13.38 -14.44 -0.24
C SER A 69 -13.24 -15.95 -0.01
N ALA A 70 -12.14 -16.39 0.60
CA ALA A 70 -11.89 -17.79 0.96
C ALA A 70 -12.91 -18.32 1.98
N ASN A 71 -13.48 -17.44 2.81
CA ASN A 71 -14.54 -17.77 3.77
C ASN A 71 -15.96 -17.75 3.15
N GLY A 72 -16.07 -17.68 1.81
CA GLY A 72 -17.34 -17.77 1.10
C GLY A 72 -18.06 -16.43 0.87
N GLY A 73 -17.44 -15.30 1.22
CA GLY A 73 -17.94 -13.96 0.91
C GLY A 73 -19.34 -13.62 1.45
N LEU A 74 -19.83 -14.38 2.44
CA LEU A 74 -21.13 -14.12 3.06
C LEU A 74 -21.05 -12.83 3.90
N PRO A 75 -21.98 -11.87 3.66
CA PRO A 75 -22.03 -10.59 4.38
C PRO A 75 -22.30 -10.73 5.87
#